data_AF-A0A2N2ZYQ4-F1
#
_entry.id   AF-A0A2N2ZYQ4-F1
#
_cell.length_a   1.000
_cell.length_b   1.000
_cell.length_c   1.000
_cell.angle_alpha   90.00
_cell.angle_beta   90.00
_cell.angle_gamma   90.00
#
_symmetry.space_group_name_H-M   'P 1'
#
loop_
_entity.id
_entity.type
_entity.pdbx_description
1 polymer ?
#
loop_
_entity_poly.entity_id
_entity_poly.type
_entity_poly.pdbx_seq_one_letter_code
_entity_poly.pdbx_strand_id
1 'polypeptide(L)'
;MITKWHWDQGRLNYFQFENLKAIAHCLKDLEGIVINQKGVDPLRAELERYTGLPFAPNTYRVWRNYKRVFECSFLATTINDRLYITDFCKRVTENETKKIDVDEFLSLFIPRFRFPFVAFTDYHKSTNLVYPFCAVLKYLISNFQLGKQLSISLEEVFVFIIGNNCTGLEPLEHYTTLKKTNYEPEGDEKRQVREMLIFISQLSILKWYHGSLFLDISAKDFEDYNGFQHLINPIFKEPKEIREEEYLSMTSLSKEIVYPFKLQSREIPTDDIFVEGKRTRVTHIKIERSPLLRKLFFKEYPETICDMCVCDTKKRYPWTDNLLEVHHVLPLSSTLLITGSGTSLSDVVGLCPNCHKSVHTYYKNWLNKYKVDDFKNRTEAKEIYQLAKGSIIL
;
A
#
# COMPACT_ATOMS: atom_id res chain seq x y z
N MET A 1 17.89 25.97 0.72
CA MET A 1 18.25 24.72 0.01
C MET A 1 17.01 23.86 -0.06
N ILE A 2 16.81 23.15 -1.17
CA ILE A 2 15.68 22.22 -1.36
C ILE A 2 15.95 21.00 -0.49
N THR A 3 14.99 20.60 0.34
CA THR A 3 15.10 19.40 1.18
C THR A 3 15.12 18.16 0.31
N LYS A 4 16.20 17.37 0.35
CA LYS A 4 16.31 16.11 -0.39
C LYS A 4 15.35 15.08 0.22
N TRP A 5 14.62 14.38 -0.65
CA TRP A 5 13.66 13.36 -0.23
C TRP A 5 14.35 12.00 -0.13
N HIS A 6 14.59 11.57 1.10
CA HIS A 6 15.31 10.33 1.39
C HIS A 6 14.36 9.18 1.77
N TRP A 7 14.74 7.97 1.36
CA TRP A 7 14.05 6.73 1.73
C TRP A 7 15.09 5.66 2.11
N ASP A 8 14.83 4.40 1.82
CA ASP A 8 15.72 3.27 2.08
C ASP A 8 16.73 2.98 0.94
N GLN A 9 17.59 1.98 1.17
CA GLN A 9 18.64 1.50 0.28
C GLN A 9 18.20 0.29 -0.56
N GLY A 10 17.06 0.34 -1.26
CA GLY A 10 16.76 -0.63 -2.31
C GLY A 10 16.04 -1.89 -1.84
N ARG A 11 15.39 -1.85 -0.67
CA ARG A 11 14.79 -3.05 -0.04
C ARG A 11 13.27 -3.09 -0.13
N LEU A 12 12.69 -2.68 -1.27
CA LEU A 12 11.23 -2.61 -1.44
C LEU A 12 10.48 -3.87 -1.01
N ASN A 13 11.04 -5.06 -1.24
CA ASN A 13 10.42 -6.32 -0.81
C ASN A 13 10.16 -6.36 0.71
N TYR A 14 11.06 -5.81 1.53
CA TYR A 14 10.89 -5.75 2.98
C TYR A 14 9.79 -4.77 3.41
N PHE A 15 9.44 -3.82 2.54
CA PHE A 15 8.36 -2.85 2.76
C PHE A 15 6.99 -3.32 2.26
N GLN A 16 6.88 -4.53 1.69
CA GLN A 16 5.58 -5.16 1.45
C GLN A 16 4.85 -5.29 2.78
N PHE A 17 3.61 -4.85 2.87
CA PHE A 17 2.87 -4.79 4.13
C PHE A 17 2.79 -6.17 4.84
N GLU A 18 2.67 -7.26 4.09
CA GLU A 18 2.73 -8.62 4.64
C GLU A 18 4.07 -8.92 5.33
N ASN A 19 5.18 -8.50 4.72
CA ASN A 19 6.51 -8.65 5.31
C ASN A 19 6.69 -7.72 6.51
N LEU A 20 6.14 -6.50 6.46
CA LEU A 20 6.14 -5.57 7.60
C LEU A 20 5.37 -6.13 8.80
N LYS A 21 4.24 -6.82 8.58
CA LYS A 21 3.51 -7.52 9.66
C LYS A 21 4.38 -8.60 10.30
N ALA A 22 5.00 -9.47 9.48
CA ALA A 22 5.88 -10.52 9.98
C ALA A 22 7.08 -9.96 10.74
N ILE A 23 7.70 -8.88 10.22
CA ILE A 23 8.77 -8.15 10.90
C ILE A 23 8.26 -7.57 12.23
N ALA A 24 7.09 -6.93 12.26
CA ALA A 24 6.53 -6.33 13.48
C ALA A 24 6.30 -7.38 14.57
N HIS A 25 5.74 -8.55 14.24
CA HIS A 25 5.57 -9.65 15.18
C HIS A 25 6.91 -10.12 15.75
N CYS A 26 7.92 -10.31 14.90
CA CYS A 26 9.26 -10.66 15.36
C CYS A 26 9.85 -9.58 16.27
N LEU A 27 9.73 -8.30 15.92
CA LEU A 27 10.29 -7.19 16.70
C LEU A 27 9.60 -7.03 18.06
N LYS A 28 8.29 -7.30 18.14
CA LYS A 28 7.55 -7.33 19.41
C LYS A 28 8.08 -8.39 20.35
N ASP A 29 8.30 -9.61 19.86
CA ASP A 29 8.81 -10.72 20.68
C ASP A 29 10.25 -10.47 21.15
N LEU A 30 10.97 -9.60 20.45
CA LEU A 30 12.34 -9.19 20.75
C LEU A 30 12.42 -7.84 21.47
N GLU A 31 11.32 -7.24 21.91
CA GLU A 31 11.35 -5.93 22.57
C GLU A 31 12.32 -5.92 23.77
N GLY A 32 13.16 -4.88 23.85
CA GLY A 32 14.10 -4.69 24.95
C GLY A 32 15.42 -5.47 24.85
N ILE A 33 15.60 -6.36 23.86
CA ILE A 33 16.90 -7.03 23.66
C ILE A 33 18.01 -6.03 23.35
N VAL A 34 19.23 -6.33 23.79
CA VAL A 34 20.41 -5.52 23.43
C VAL A 34 20.77 -5.81 21.97
N ILE A 35 20.79 -4.80 21.11
CA ILE A 35 21.05 -4.96 19.68
C ILE A 35 22.54 -5.08 19.36
N ASN A 36 23.38 -4.39 20.13
CA ASN A 36 24.81 -4.28 19.87
C ASN A 36 25.68 -5.28 20.67
N GLN A 37 25.26 -6.54 20.78
CA GLN A 37 26.00 -7.59 21.51
C GLN A 37 27.24 -8.08 20.76
N LYS A 38 28.39 -8.25 21.41
CA LYS A 38 29.62 -8.73 20.74
C LYS A 38 29.45 -10.18 20.25
N GLY A 39 29.77 -10.44 18.98
CA GLY A 39 29.77 -11.79 18.40
C GLY A 39 28.41 -12.42 18.11
N VAL A 40 27.29 -11.77 18.44
CA VAL A 40 25.94 -12.31 18.24
C VAL A 40 25.08 -11.29 17.51
N ASP A 41 24.28 -11.76 16.54
CA ASP A 41 23.23 -10.98 15.89
C ASP A 41 21.88 -11.49 16.41
N PRO A 42 21.26 -10.80 17.39
CA PRO A 42 20.08 -11.33 18.07
C PRO A 42 18.81 -11.24 17.21
N LEU A 43 18.88 -10.62 16.03
CA LEU A 43 17.73 -10.43 15.16
C LEU A 43 17.65 -11.44 14.02
N ARG A 44 18.80 -11.90 13.50
CA ARG A 44 18.86 -12.62 12.21
C ARG A 44 18.00 -13.87 12.18
N ALA A 45 18.28 -14.82 13.06
CA ALA A 45 17.62 -16.13 13.04
C ALA A 45 16.11 -16.01 13.22
N GLU A 46 15.66 -15.12 14.11
CA GLU A 46 14.24 -14.88 14.33
C GLU A 46 13.60 -14.19 13.14
N LEU A 47 14.21 -13.14 12.58
CA LEU A 47 13.65 -12.46 11.42
C LEU A 47 13.59 -13.35 10.18
N GLU A 48 14.60 -14.18 9.92
CA GLU A 48 14.58 -15.18 8.86
C GLU A 48 13.44 -16.19 9.08
N ARG A 49 13.25 -16.65 10.33
CA ARG A 49 12.17 -17.57 10.71
C ARG A 49 10.77 -16.97 10.55
N TYR A 50 10.56 -15.73 10.97
CA TYR A 50 9.24 -15.07 10.90
C TYR A 50 8.87 -14.66 9.48
N THR A 51 9.84 -14.20 8.69
CA THR A 51 9.57 -13.55 7.40
C THR A 51 9.91 -14.41 6.19
N GLY A 52 10.79 -15.40 6.35
CA GLY A 52 11.42 -16.11 5.23
C GLY A 52 12.38 -15.26 4.38
N LEU A 53 12.64 -14.00 4.78
CA LEU A 53 13.57 -13.10 4.08
C LEU A 53 15.01 -13.31 4.57
N PRO A 54 16.02 -13.14 3.71
CA PRO A 54 17.40 -13.58 4.00
C PRO A 54 18.23 -12.63 4.87
N PHE A 55 17.76 -11.39 5.10
CA PHE A 55 18.51 -10.31 5.78
C PHE A 55 20.02 -10.22 5.44
N ALA A 56 20.37 -10.38 4.17
CA ALA A 56 21.75 -10.40 3.67
C ALA A 56 22.47 -9.02 3.74
N PRO A 57 23.82 -9.00 3.72
CA PRO A 57 24.72 -10.14 3.80
C PRO A 57 24.90 -10.62 5.24
N ASN A 58 25.32 -11.88 5.40
CA ASN A 58 25.58 -12.49 6.72
C ASN A 58 26.84 -11.92 7.40
N THR A 59 27.66 -11.15 6.67
CA THR A 59 28.86 -10.49 7.17
C THR A 59 28.57 -9.23 8.01
N TYR A 60 27.37 -8.67 7.90
CA TYR A 60 26.93 -7.53 8.71
C TYR A 60 25.75 -7.91 9.58
N ARG A 61 25.68 -7.33 10.78
CA ARG A 61 24.50 -7.47 11.64
C ARG A 61 23.25 -6.93 10.94
N VAL A 62 22.10 -7.56 11.21
CA VAL A 62 20.82 -7.13 10.67
C VAL A 62 20.58 -5.66 11.01
N TRP A 63 20.75 -5.26 12.27
CA TRP A 63 20.51 -3.86 12.64
C TRP A 63 21.35 -2.88 11.83
N ARG A 64 22.65 -3.16 11.67
CA ARG A 64 23.56 -2.30 10.90
C ARG A 64 23.05 -2.09 9.47
N ASN A 65 22.57 -3.16 8.83
CA ASN A 65 22.17 -3.08 7.44
C ASN A 65 20.72 -2.60 7.31
N TYR A 66 19.78 -3.15 8.08
CA TYR A 66 18.33 -3.04 7.94
C TYR A 66 17.64 -2.07 8.90
N LYS A 67 18.36 -1.35 9.78
CA LYS A 67 17.75 -0.34 10.68
C LYS A 67 16.81 0.61 9.96
N ARG A 68 17.16 1.07 8.74
CA ARG A 68 16.30 1.96 7.94
C ARG A 68 14.98 1.31 7.52
N VAL A 69 14.93 0.00 7.29
CA VAL A 69 13.67 -0.70 7.03
C VAL A 69 12.75 -0.57 8.23
N PHE A 70 13.27 -0.84 9.44
CA PHE A 70 12.48 -0.75 10.67
C PHE A 70 12.08 0.69 10.99
N GLU A 71 13.00 1.65 10.80
CA GLU A 71 12.72 3.04 11.13
C GLU A 71 11.78 3.70 10.12
N CYS A 72 12.02 3.56 8.81
CA CYS A 72 11.18 4.13 7.75
C CYS A 72 9.78 3.52 7.67
N SER A 73 9.59 2.27 8.15
CA SER A 73 8.26 1.65 8.29
C SER A 73 7.59 1.94 9.64
N PHE A 74 8.19 2.82 10.45
CA PHE A 74 7.72 3.20 11.78
C PHE A 74 7.65 2.05 12.77
N LEU A 75 8.33 0.93 12.57
CA LEU A 75 8.17 -0.26 13.43
C LEU A 75 9.03 -0.20 14.70
N ALA A 76 10.31 0.14 14.58
CA ALA A 76 11.21 0.10 15.73
C ALA A 76 12.42 1.02 15.58
N THR A 77 13.02 1.35 16.72
CA THR A 77 14.32 2.00 16.83
C THR A 77 15.13 1.40 17.99
N THR A 78 16.27 2.00 18.32
CA THR A 78 17.07 1.65 19.50
C THR A 78 17.08 2.77 20.50
N ILE A 79 16.86 2.46 21.78
CA ILE A 79 17.02 3.39 22.91
C ILE A 79 17.96 2.73 23.90
N ASN A 80 19.05 3.41 24.26
CA ASN A 80 20.08 2.87 25.17
C ASN A 80 20.56 1.45 24.74
N ASP A 81 20.89 1.30 23.45
CA ASP A 81 21.31 0.04 22.80
C ASP A 81 20.29 -1.11 22.83
N ARG A 82 19.06 -0.86 23.29
CA ARG A 82 17.99 -1.84 23.33
C ARG A 82 16.95 -1.60 22.25
N LEU A 83 16.42 -2.69 21.70
CA LEU A 83 15.32 -2.63 20.74
C LEU A 83 14.09 -2.01 21.40
N TYR A 84 13.50 -1.02 20.74
CA TYR A 84 12.27 -0.38 21.18
C TYR A 84 11.25 -0.39 20.05
N ILE A 85 10.05 -0.92 20.30
CA ILE A 85 8.96 -0.95 19.32
C ILE A 85 8.04 0.27 19.50
N THR A 86 7.57 0.83 18.38
CA THR A 86 6.69 2.01 18.37
C THR A 86 5.23 1.65 18.62
N ASP A 87 4.36 2.66 18.74
CA ASP A 87 2.91 2.46 18.74
C ASP A 87 2.41 1.84 17.42
N PHE A 88 3.07 2.10 16.28
CA PHE A 88 2.75 1.45 15.00
C PHE A 88 3.01 -0.06 15.06
N CYS A 89 4.17 -0.49 15.55
CA CYS A 89 4.47 -1.91 15.69
C CYS A 89 3.50 -2.59 16.67
N LYS A 90 3.15 -1.93 17.77
CA LYS A 90 2.13 -2.41 18.71
C LYS A 90 0.77 -2.56 18.02
N ARG A 91 0.31 -1.54 17.29
CA ARG A 91 -0.97 -1.56 16.54
C ARG A 91 -1.00 -2.68 15.49
N VAL A 92 0.10 -2.89 14.77
CA VAL A 92 0.24 -3.96 13.77
C VAL A 92 0.15 -5.36 14.38
N THR A 93 0.58 -5.51 15.63
CA THR A 93 0.69 -6.80 16.34
C THR A 93 -0.38 -6.99 17.41
N GLU A 94 -1.44 -6.17 17.40
CA GLU A 94 -2.64 -6.37 18.21
C GLU A 94 -3.35 -7.69 17.82
N ASN A 95 -4.12 -8.26 18.75
CA ASN A 95 -4.77 -9.56 18.60
C ASN A 95 -5.57 -9.70 17.29
N GLU A 96 -5.76 -10.95 16.83
CA GLU A 96 -6.36 -11.28 15.52
C GLU A 96 -7.70 -10.59 15.22
N THR A 97 -8.52 -10.31 16.25
CA THR A 97 -9.82 -9.63 16.12
C THR A 97 -9.72 -8.13 15.81
N LYS A 98 -8.52 -7.53 15.86
CA LYS A 98 -8.26 -6.11 15.57
C LYS A 98 -7.15 -5.92 14.53
N LYS A 99 -6.95 -6.89 13.65
CA LYS A 99 -5.90 -6.86 12.63
C LYS A 99 -6.04 -5.63 11.73
N ILE A 100 -5.00 -4.79 11.73
CA ILE A 100 -4.88 -3.64 10.84
C ILE A 100 -4.57 -4.11 9.42
N ASP A 101 -5.24 -3.54 8.42
CA ASP A 101 -4.91 -3.76 7.01
C ASP A 101 -3.99 -2.66 6.49
N VAL A 102 -3.56 -2.79 5.22
CA VAL A 102 -2.62 -1.83 4.62
C VAL A 102 -3.20 -0.42 4.54
N ASP A 103 -4.51 -0.29 4.30
CA ASP A 103 -5.14 1.00 4.11
C ASP A 103 -5.15 1.76 5.43
N GLU A 104 -5.49 1.08 6.52
CA GLU A 104 -5.44 1.65 7.86
C GLU A 104 -3.99 1.92 8.32
N PHE A 105 -3.04 1.04 8.01
CA PHE A 105 -1.62 1.29 8.32
C PHE A 105 -1.10 2.54 7.60
N LEU A 106 -1.35 2.64 6.29
CA LEU A 106 -0.90 3.77 5.49
C LEU A 106 -1.66 5.05 5.80
N SER A 107 -2.93 4.97 6.22
CA SER A 107 -3.68 6.15 6.66
C SER A 107 -3.13 6.78 7.94
N LEU A 108 -2.57 5.96 8.82
CA LEU A 108 -1.81 6.45 9.98
C LEU A 108 -0.44 6.98 9.56
N PHE A 109 0.24 6.28 8.66
CA PHE A 109 1.63 6.56 8.29
C PHE A 109 1.80 7.84 7.46
N ILE A 110 1.04 7.98 6.36
CA ILE A 110 1.15 9.05 5.35
C ILE A 110 1.15 10.47 5.97
N PRO A 111 0.19 10.84 6.83
CA PRO A 111 0.12 12.19 7.39
C PRO A 111 1.22 12.49 8.43
N ARG A 112 1.98 11.47 8.87
CA ARG A 112 3.03 11.62 9.89
C ARG A 112 4.44 11.64 9.30
N PHE A 113 4.68 10.87 8.24
CA PHE A 113 6.01 10.78 7.65
C PHE A 113 6.46 12.13 7.10
N ARG A 114 7.62 12.58 7.57
CA ARG A 114 8.16 13.89 7.25
C ARG A 114 9.67 13.94 7.22
N PHE A 115 10.19 14.89 6.45
CA PHE A 115 11.59 15.33 6.50
C PHE A 115 11.75 16.57 7.38
N PRO A 116 12.94 16.79 7.99
CA PRO A 116 14.03 15.82 8.07
C PRO A 116 13.59 14.59 8.86
N PHE A 117 13.95 13.41 8.36
CA PHE A 117 13.55 12.16 8.99
C PHE A 117 14.69 11.65 9.85
N VAL A 118 14.41 11.41 11.12
CA VAL A 118 15.40 11.03 12.12
C VAL A 118 16.20 9.78 11.77
N ALA A 119 15.70 8.89 10.91
CA ALA A 119 16.47 7.71 10.51
C ALA A 119 17.76 8.05 9.74
N PHE A 120 17.84 9.24 9.15
CA PHE A 120 18.98 9.71 8.37
C PHE A 120 20.00 10.48 9.23
N THR A 121 21.22 10.64 8.73
CA THR A 121 22.36 11.17 9.50
C THR A 121 22.29 12.67 9.74
N ASP A 122 21.48 13.40 8.98
CA ASP A 122 21.54 14.86 8.89
C ASP A 122 20.28 15.53 9.49
N TYR A 123 19.74 14.93 10.56
CA TYR A 123 18.57 15.49 11.23
C TYR A 123 18.92 16.75 12.02
N HIS A 124 18.24 17.86 11.69
CA HIS A 124 18.30 19.11 12.43
C HIS A 124 16.89 19.66 12.66
N LYS A 125 16.50 19.88 13.93
CA LYS A 125 15.17 20.39 14.33
C LYS A 125 14.78 21.69 13.60
N SER A 126 15.75 22.54 13.29
CA SER A 126 15.54 23.84 12.60
C SER A 126 15.25 23.73 11.11
N THR A 127 15.34 22.53 10.52
CA THR A 127 15.07 22.30 9.10
C THR A 127 13.57 22.40 8.82
N ASN A 128 13.22 22.98 7.67
CA ASN A 128 11.83 23.06 7.22
C ASN A 128 11.22 21.66 7.06
N LEU A 129 10.02 21.49 7.63
CA LEU A 129 9.28 20.24 7.54
C LEU A 129 8.73 20.02 6.13
N VAL A 130 8.87 18.80 5.64
CA VAL A 130 8.25 18.36 4.38
C VAL A 130 7.52 17.05 4.62
N TYR A 131 6.22 17.00 4.33
CA TYR A 131 5.37 15.82 4.32
C TYR A 131 5.21 15.36 2.86
N PRO A 132 6.17 14.57 2.33
CA PRO A 132 6.28 14.31 0.90
C PRO A 132 5.03 13.60 0.36
N PHE A 133 4.47 12.67 1.13
CA PHE A 133 3.28 11.94 0.72
C PHE A 133 2.06 12.84 0.66
N CYS A 134 1.87 13.71 1.65
CA CYS A 134 0.79 14.71 1.61
C CYS A 134 0.93 15.64 0.41
N ALA A 135 2.14 16.08 0.07
CA ALA A 135 2.38 16.93 -1.10
C ALA A 135 1.98 16.24 -2.41
N VAL A 136 2.41 14.99 -2.61
CA VAL A 136 2.07 14.20 -3.81
C VAL A 136 0.57 13.90 -3.87
N LEU A 137 -0.06 13.54 -2.75
CA LEU A 137 -1.50 13.27 -2.71
C LEU A 137 -2.34 14.53 -2.94
N LYS A 138 -1.94 15.69 -2.37
CA LYS A 138 -2.61 16.97 -2.63
C LYS A 138 -2.56 17.33 -4.10
N TYR A 139 -1.45 17.08 -4.79
CA TYR A 139 -1.36 17.26 -6.23
C TYR A 139 -2.36 16.37 -6.99
N LEU A 140 -2.39 15.08 -6.70
CA LEU A 140 -3.29 14.12 -7.35
C LEU A 140 -4.77 14.44 -7.09
N ILE A 141 -5.11 14.79 -5.85
CA ILE A 141 -6.48 15.18 -5.46
C ILE A 141 -6.89 16.51 -6.07
N SER A 142 -5.98 17.49 -6.12
CA SER A 142 -6.21 18.77 -6.81
C SER A 142 -6.50 18.55 -8.30
N ASN A 143 -5.73 17.67 -8.95
CA ASN A 143 -6.01 17.27 -10.34
C ASN A 143 -7.34 16.54 -10.49
N PHE A 144 -7.72 15.68 -9.53
CA PHE A 144 -9.03 15.03 -9.52
C PHE A 144 -10.19 16.03 -9.48
N GLN A 145 -10.13 17.02 -8.58
CA GLN A 145 -11.16 18.07 -8.49
C GLN A 145 -11.27 18.92 -9.76
N LEU A 146 -10.17 19.06 -10.51
CA LEU A 146 -10.11 19.79 -11.77
C LEU A 146 -10.44 18.93 -13.01
N GLY A 147 -10.73 17.63 -12.85
CA GLY A 147 -10.94 16.70 -13.96
C GLY A 147 -9.69 16.50 -14.84
N LYS A 148 -8.50 16.73 -14.28
CA LYS A 148 -7.19 16.57 -14.95
C LYS A 148 -6.70 15.12 -14.84
N GLN A 149 -5.50 14.88 -15.39
CA GLN A 149 -4.83 13.58 -15.32
C GLN A 149 -4.59 13.16 -13.86
N LEU A 150 -5.09 11.96 -13.52
CA LEU A 150 -5.01 11.36 -12.18
C LEU A 150 -3.71 10.58 -11.96
N SER A 151 -2.61 11.06 -12.53
CA SER A 151 -1.30 10.44 -12.37
C SER A 151 -0.20 11.47 -12.33
N ILE A 152 0.91 11.11 -11.69
CA ILE A 152 2.14 11.89 -11.69
C ILE A 152 3.32 10.94 -11.94
N SER A 153 4.12 11.22 -12.97
CA SER A 153 5.37 10.51 -13.25
C SER A 153 6.46 10.86 -12.23
N LEU A 154 7.46 10.01 -12.10
CA LEU A 154 8.62 10.26 -11.26
C LEU A 154 9.30 11.60 -11.62
N GLU A 155 9.45 11.88 -12.91
CA GLU A 155 10.01 13.13 -13.42
C GLU A 155 9.13 14.33 -13.05
N GLU A 156 7.81 14.19 -13.13
CA GLU A 156 6.86 15.24 -12.73
C GLU A 156 6.90 15.52 -11.21
N VAL A 157 7.13 14.52 -10.37
CA VAL A 157 7.36 14.75 -8.93
C VAL A 157 8.56 15.68 -8.71
N PHE A 158 9.65 15.48 -9.44
CA PHE A 158 10.83 16.34 -9.33
C PHE A 158 10.56 17.77 -9.83
N VAL A 159 9.95 17.95 -11.00
CA VAL A 159 9.81 19.28 -11.60
C VAL A 159 8.61 20.08 -11.10
N PHE A 160 7.54 19.43 -10.62
CA PHE A 160 6.35 20.10 -10.10
C PHE A 160 6.29 20.13 -8.57
N ILE A 161 6.70 19.08 -7.86
CA ILE A 161 6.55 19.04 -6.40
C ILE A 161 7.85 19.51 -5.72
N ILE A 162 8.94 18.79 -5.94
CA ILE A 162 10.22 19.07 -5.28
C ILE A 162 10.78 20.42 -5.74
N GLY A 163 10.80 20.67 -7.05
CA GLY A 163 11.33 21.90 -7.60
C GLY A 163 10.55 23.17 -7.24
N ASN A 164 9.25 23.07 -6.91
CA ASN A 164 8.48 24.19 -6.36
C ASN A 164 8.56 24.29 -4.82
N ASN A 165 9.36 23.46 -4.16
CA ASN A 165 9.50 23.40 -2.70
C ASN A 165 8.20 23.07 -1.96
N CYS A 166 7.32 22.26 -2.55
CA CYS A 166 6.10 21.85 -1.87
C CYS A 166 6.43 21.04 -0.60
N THR A 167 5.88 21.49 0.52
CA THR A 167 6.08 20.91 1.85
C THR A 167 4.96 19.96 2.24
N GLY A 168 3.82 19.96 1.54
CA GLY A 168 2.63 19.22 1.96
C GLY A 168 1.81 19.95 3.01
N LEU A 169 2.27 21.09 3.53
CA LEU A 169 1.52 21.95 4.46
C LEU A 169 0.60 22.93 3.72
N GLU A 170 0.87 23.20 2.45
CA GLU A 170 0.10 24.15 1.64
C GLU A 170 -1.33 23.64 1.41
N PRO A 171 -2.32 24.53 1.25
CA PRO A 171 -3.69 24.11 0.95
C PRO A 171 -3.80 23.57 -0.49
N LEU A 172 -4.90 22.88 -0.83
CA LEU A 172 -5.07 22.20 -2.12
C LEU A 172 -4.97 23.16 -3.32
N GLU A 173 -5.39 24.42 -3.15
CA GLU A 173 -5.37 25.46 -4.17
C GLU A 173 -3.94 25.76 -4.64
N HIS A 174 -2.94 25.64 -3.75
CA HIS A 174 -1.53 25.82 -4.10
C HIS A 174 -1.11 24.88 -5.24
N TYR A 175 -1.55 23.63 -5.18
CA TYR A 175 -1.19 22.58 -6.13
C TYR A 175 -1.80 22.78 -7.52
N THR A 176 -2.84 23.62 -7.64
CA THR A 176 -3.47 23.93 -8.93
C THR A 176 -2.62 24.83 -9.85
N THR A 177 -1.65 25.54 -9.26
CA THR A 177 -0.88 26.62 -9.91
C THR A 177 0.61 26.32 -10.08
N LEU A 178 1.04 25.09 -9.76
CA LEU A 178 2.44 24.69 -9.84
C LEU A 178 2.98 24.83 -11.26
N LYS A 179 4.21 25.35 -11.36
CA LYS A 179 4.89 25.54 -12.64
C LYS A 179 5.96 24.48 -12.81
N LYS A 180 6.21 24.05 -14.05
CA LYS A 180 7.33 23.17 -14.33
C LYS A 180 8.63 23.91 -14.04
N THR A 181 9.47 23.32 -13.19
CA THR A 181 10.81 23.85 -12.87
C THR A 181 11.89 23.10 -13.64
N ASN A 182 13.14 23.57 -13.52
CA ASN A 182 14.34 22.92 -14.07
C ASN A 182 15.06 22.08 -13.00
N TYR A 183 14.35 21.60 -11.97
CA TYR A 183 14.96 20.78 -10.94
C TYR A 183 15.38 19.42 -11.51
N GLU A 184 16.65 19.05 -11.30
CA GLU A 184 17.21 17.77 -11.70
C GLU A 184 17.63 16.97 -10.46
N PRO A 185 17.19 15.71 -10.32
CA PRO A 185 17.60 14.88 -9.18
C PRO A 185 19.09 14.53 -9.25
N GLU A 186 19.76 14.58 -8.11
CA GLU A 186 21.18 14.23 -8.00
C GLU A 186 21.39 12.86 -7.35
N GLY A 187 22.41 12.12 -7.82
CA GLY A 187 22.82 10.85 -7.24
C GLY A 187 21.66 9.86 -7.08
N ASP A 188 21.41 9.46 -5.83
CA ASP A 188 20.43 8.42 -5.47
C ASP A 188 18.99 8.93 -5.33
N GLU A 189 18.74 10.24 -5.45
CA GLU A 189 17.42 10.85 -5.20
C GLU A 189 16.32 10.22 -6.06
N LYS A 190 16.59 10.03 -7.36
CA LYS A 190 15.62 9.41 -8.29
C LYS A 190 15.19 8.03 -7.81
N ARG A 191 16.13 7.22 -7.32
CA ARG A 191 15.85 5.88 -6.78
C ARG A 191 15.04 5.99 -5.48
N GLN A 192 15.45 6.85 -4.56
CA GLN A 192 14.82 7.00 -3.24
C GLN A 192 13.37 7.48 -3.35
N VAL A 193 13.10 8.52 -4.16
CA VAL A 193 11.75 9.02 -4.40
C VAL A 193 10.90 7.96 -5.09
N ARG A 194 11.45 7.22 -6.08
CA ARG A 194 10.74 6.11 -6.72
C ARG A 194 10.32 5.04 -5.71
N GLU A 195 11.24 4.58 -4.87
CA GLU A 195 10.97 3.55 -3.86
C GLU A 195 9.93 4.02 -2.84
N MET A 196 10.02 5.29 -2.43
CA MET A 196 9.05 5.94 -1.56
C MET A 196 7.63 5.94 -2.17
N LEU A 197 7.50 6.30 -3.45
CA LEU A 197 6.21 6.29 -4.17
C LEU A 197 5.68 4.87 -4.41
N ILE A 198 6.55 3.91 -4.69
CA ILE A 198 6.17 2.49 -4.80
C ILE A 198 5.65 1.98 -3.46
N PHE A 199 6.29 2.35 -2.34
CA PHE A 199 5.85 1.93 -1.01
C PHE A 199 4.40 2.37 -0.69
N ILE A 200 4.07 3.64 -0.93
CA ILE A 200 2.69 4.12 -0.68
C ILE A 200 1.67 3.63 -1.72
N SER A 201 2.12 3.14 -2.89
CA SER A 201 1.22 2.56 -3.89
C SER A 201 0.52 1.27 -3.44
N GLN A 202 0.88 0.75 -2.26
CA GLN A 202 0.16 -0.32 -1.59
C GLN A 202 -1.20 0.14 -1.02
N LEU A 203 -1.43 1.44 -0.87
CA LEU A 203 -2.73 2.02 -0.52
C LEU A 203 -3.73 1.71 -1.65
N SER A 204 -4.94 1.24 -1.31
CA SER A 204 -5.92 0.75 -2.28
C SER A 204 -6.28 1.76 -3.37
N ILE A 205 -6.20 3.06 -3.08
CA ILE A 205 -6.50 4.16 -4.01
C ILE A 205 -5.30 4.58 -4.87
N LEU A 206 -4.14 3.96 -4.71
CA LEU A 206 -2.92 4.28 -5.45
C LEU A 206 -2.42 3.07 -6.24
N LYS A 207 -1.79 3.33 -7.39
CA LYS A 207 -1.13 2.30 -8.21
C LYS A 207 0.15 2.85 -8.81
N TRP A 208 1.25 2.10 -8.75
CA TRP A 208 2.49 2.45 -9.46
C TRP A 208 2.62 1.63 -10.73
N TYR A 209 2.63 2.30 -11.88
CA TYR A 209 2.67 1.64 -13.19
C TYR A 209 3.48 2.48 -14.18
N HIS A 210 4.43 1.86 -14.89
CA HIS A 210 5.26 2.50 -15.92
C HIS A 210 5.93 3.82 -15.48
N GLY A 211 6.43 3.88 -14.24
CA GLY A 211 7.15 5.05 -13.73
C GLY A 211 6.26 6.17 -13.20
N SER A 212 4.94 5.94 -13.12
CA SER A 212 3.97 6.91 -12.62
C SER A 212 3.14 6.36 -11.47
N LEU A 213 2.82 7.24 -10.52
CA LEU A 213 1.84 6.99 -9.47
C LEU A 213 0.47 7.49 -9.95
N PHE A 214 -0.52 6.61 -9.91
CA PHE A 214 -1.90 6.89 -10.29
C PHE A 214 -2.80 6.93 -9.06
N LEU A 215 -3.78 7.83 -9.07
CA LEU A 215 -4.90 7.89 -8.14
C LEU A 215 -6.12 7.21 -8.78
N ASP A 216 -6.66 6.20 -8.10
CA ASP A 216 -7.78 5.39 -8.56
C ASP A 216 -8.97 5.50 -7.59
N ILE A 217 -9.72 6.60 -7.76
CA ILE A 217 -10.92 6.92 -6.98
C ILE A 217 -12.05 7.36 -7.92
N SER A 218 -13.29 7.15 -7.47
CA SER A 218 -14.50 7.72 -8.08
C SER A 218 -14.97 8.97 -7.32
N ALA A 219 -15.91 9.72 -7.88
CA ALA A 219 -16.56 10.84 -7.20
C ALA A 219 -17.23 10.39 -5.89
N LYS A 220 -17.85 9.21 -5.89
CA LYS A 220 -18.48 8.64 -4.70
C LYS A 220 -17.46 8.36 -3.59
N ASP A 221 -16.30 7.78 -3.91
CA ASP A 221 -15.28 7.55 -2.87
C ASP A 221 -14.75 8.88 -2.32
N PHE A 222 -14.56 9.88 -3.19
CA PHE A 222 -14.16 11.22 -2.75
C PHE A 222 -15.17 11.81 -1.76
N GLU A 223 -16.48 11.66 -2.00
CA GLU A 223 -17.52 12.10 -1.08
C GLU A 223 -17.56 11.25 0.20
N ASP A 224 -17.62 9.93 0.09
CA ASP A 224 -17.73 8.97 1.20
C ASP A 224 -16.59 9.13 2.22
N TYR A 225 -15.37 9.44 1.74
CA TYR A 225 -14.17 9.58 2.57
C TYR A 225 -13.80 11.04 2.82
N ASN A 226 -14.76 11.97 2.68
CA ASN A 226 -14.59 13.41 2.95
C ASN A 226 -13.32 13.98 2.30
N GLY A 227 -13.19 13.78 0.99
CA GLY A 227 -12.06 14.23 0.18
C GLY A 227 -10.70 13.70 0.62
N PHE A 228 -10.66 12.60 1.37
CA PHE A 228 -9.43 12.03 1.95
C PHE A 228 -8.65 13.00 2.84
N GLN A 229 -9.33 13.94 3.49
CA GLN A 229 -8.70 14.97 4.34
C GLN A 229 -7.77 14.36 5.40
N HIS A 230 -8.08 13.18 5.93
CA HIS A 230 -7.26 12.48 6.91
C HIS A 230 -5.91 11.97 6.34
N LEU A 231 -5.80 11.71 5.03
CA LEU A 231 -4.54 11.34 4.38
C LEU A 231 -3.71 12.57 4.02
N ILE A 232 -4.36 13.62 3.52
CA ILE A 232 -3.64 14.75 2.94
C ILE A 232 -3.31 15.85 3.94
N ASN A 233 -3.91 15.86 5.13
CA ASN A 233 -3.57 16.85 6.15
C ASN A 233 -2.48 16.31 7.07
N PRO A 234 -1.28 16.91 7.08
CA PRO A 234 -0.22 16.52 7.98
C PRO A 234 -0.63 16.57 9.45
N ILE A 235 -0.25 15.54 10.20
CA ILE A 235 -0.33 15.54 11.66
C ILE A 235 0.91 16.23 12.19
N PHE A 236 0.77 17.54 12.41
CA PHE A 236 1.87 18.35 12.91
C PHE A 236 2.14 18.06 14.38
N LYS A 237 3.39 17.68 14.67
CA LYS A 237 3.98 17.69 16.01
C LYS A 237 5.24 18.54 16.01
N GLU A 238 5.47 19.34 17.05
CA GLU A 238 6.69 20.13 17.15
C GLU A 238 7.92 19.21 17.16
N PRO A 239 8.92 19.41 16.28
CA PRO A 239 10.09 18.56 16.23
C PRO A 239 10.92 18.63 17.51
N LYS A 240 11.53 17.50 17.91
CA LYS A 240 12.38 17.39 19.10
C LYS A 240 13.86 17.40 18.75
N GLU A 241 14.69 17.89 19.68
CA GLU A 241 16.14 17.96 19.48
C GLU A 241 16.78 16.56 19.55
N ILE A 242 16.32 15.74 20.49
CA ILE A 242 16.81 14.38 20.71
C ILE A 242 16.16 13.45 19.67
N ARG A 243 16.99 12.72 18.92
CA ARG A 243 16.58 11.84 17.82
C ARG A 243 15.54 10.81 18.26
N GLU A 244 15.77 10.16 19.40
CA GLU A 244 14.87 9.15 19.96
C GLU A 244 13.53 9.76 20.35
N GLU A 245 13.53 10.92 21.01
CA GLU A 245 12.30 11.64 21.37
C GLU A 245 11.50 12.08 20.14
N GLU A 246 12.17 12.56 19.10
CA GLU A 246 11.52 12.94 17.84
C GLU A 246 10.91 11.70 17.16
N TYR A 247 11.64 10.59 17.08
CA TYR A 247 11.14 9.37 16.49
C TYR A 247 9.90 8.86 17.22
N LEU A 248 9.93 8.82 18.56
CA LEU A 248 8.79 8.40 19.37
C LEU A 248 7.60 9.37 19.26
N SER A 249 7.86 10.67 19.23
CA SER A 249 6.83 11.70 19.04
C SER A 249 6.08 11.50 17.71
N MET A 250 6.83 11.39 16.61
CA MET A 250 6.31 11.21 15.26
C MET A 250 5.56 9.88 15.09
N THR A 251 6.05 8.81 15.71
CA THR A 251 5.44 7.46 15.61
C THR A 251 4.38 7.18 16.66
N SER A 252 4.06 8.12 17.56
CA SER A 252 3.02 7.89 18.56
C SER A 252 1.62 7.98 17.97
N LEU A 253 0.77 7.03 18.37
CA LEU A 253 -0.65 6.94 18.07
C LEU A 253 -1.53 7.40 19.25
N SER A 254 -0.93 7.76 20.38
CA SER A 254 -1.66 8.19 21.57
C SER A 254 -2.48 9.46 21.31
N LYS A 255 -3.76 9.44 21.72
CA LYS A 255 -4.75 10.54 21.66
C LYS A 255 -5.40 10.82 20.30
N GLU A 256 -5.11 10.04 19.26
CA GLU A 256 -5.69 10.28 17.95
C GLU A 256 -6.86 9.34 17.65
N ILE A 257 -7.94 9.92 17.11
CA ILE A 257 -9.02 9.13 16.52
C ILE A 257 -8.44 8.51 15.25
N VAL A 258 -8.18 7.20 15.30
CA VAL A 258 -7.93 6.43 14.10
C VAL A 258 -9.21 6.51 13.27
N TYR A 259 -9.14 7.18 12.12
CA TYR A 259 -10.15 7.05 11.09
C TYR A 259 -9.66 5.93 10.17
N PRO A 260 -10.06 4.67 10.41
CA PRO A 260 -9.64 3.59 9.55
C PRO A 260 -10.23 3.85 8.17
N PHE A 261 -9.37 4.29 7.26
CA PHE A 261 -9.69 4.25 5.85
C PHE A 261 -9.59 2.79 5.44
N LYS A 262 -10.70 2.27 4.94
CA LYS A 262 -10.74 0.98 4.27
C LYS A 262 -11.62 1.16 3.07
N LEU A 263 -11.05 1.07 1.87
CA LEU A 263 -11.84 1.20 0.65
C LEU A 263 -12.84 0.04 0.60
N GLN A 264 -14.13 0.35 0.78
CA GLN A 264 -15.18 -0.66 0.75
C GLN A 264 -15.22 -1.33 -0.62
N SER A 265 -15.50 -2.64 -0.64
CA SER A 265 -15.71 -3.35 -1.89
C SER A 265 -16.93 -2.76 -2.59
N ARG A 266 -16.73 -2.33 -3.84
CA ARG A 266 -17.81 -1.85 -4.71
C ARG A 266 -18.62 -3.01 -5.33
N GLU A 267 -18.21 -4.25 -5.06
CA GLU A 267 -18.96 -5.47 -5.37
C GLU A 267 -20.01 -5.73 -4.28
N ILE A 268 -21.15 -5.05 -4.36
CA ILE A 268 -22.32 -5.44 -3.56
C ILE A 268 -23.06 -6.53 -4.35
N PRO A 269 -23.19 -7.77 -3.86
CA PRO A 269 -24.24 -8.67 -4.32
C PRO A 269 -25.55 -8.09 -3.81
N THR A 270 -26.29 -7.40 -4.67
CA THR A 270 -27.70 -7.12 -4.39
C THR A 270 -28.44 -8.44 -4.54
N ASP A 271 -28.53 -9.20 -3.45
CA ASP A 271 -29.61 -10.18 -3.32
C ASP A 271 -30.90 -9.38 -3.07
N ASP A 272 -31.42 -8.77 -4.13
CA ASP A 272 -32.78 -8.24 -4.10
C ASP A 272 -33.74 -9.43 -4.00
N ILE A 273 -34.51 -9.46 -2.92
CA ILE A 273 -35.63 -10.36 -2.74
C ILE A 273 -36.63 -10.03 -3.85
N PHE A 274 -36.72 -10.92 -4.85
CA PHE A 274 -37.75 -10.85 -5.86
C PHE A 274 -39.11 -11.12 -5.21
N VAL A 275 -39.98 -10.12 -5.20
CA VAL A 275 -41.42 -10.36 -5.20
C VAL A 275 -41.84 -10.37 -6.67
N GLU A 276 -42.12 -11.57 -7.18
CA GLU A 276 -42.61 -11.78 -8.53
C GLU A 276 -43.81 -10.86 -8.80
N GLY A 277 -43.68 -9.92 -9.76
CA GLY A 277 -44.82 -9.16 -10.28
C GLY A 277 -44.76 -7.62 -10.23
N LYS A 278 -43.76 -6.98 -9.61
CA LYS A 278 -43.59 -5.52 -9.73
C LYS A 278 -42.30 -5.17 -10.47
N ARG A 279 -42.45 -4.55 -11.66
CA ARG A 279 -41.34 -4.01 -12.46
C ARG A 279 -40.76 -2.77 -11.78
N THR A 280 -39.89 -2.98 -10.80
CA THR A 280 -38.96 -1.94 -10.35
C THR A 280 -37.70 -2.07 -11.22
N ARG A 281 -37.39 -1.02 -11.97
CA ARG A 281 -36.16 -0.97 -12.78
C ARG A 281 -34.99 -0.70 -11.82
N VAL A 282 -34.47 -1.75 -11.21
CA VAL A 282 -33.21 -1.67 -10.44
C VAL A 282 -32.07 -1.72 -11.46
N THR A 283 -31.39 -0.60 -11.64
CA THR A 283 -30.10 -0.58 -12.34
C THR A 283 -29.06 -1.23 -11.44
N HIS A 284 -28.87 -2.53 -11.61
CA HIS A 284 -27.73 -3.28 -11.08
C HIS A 284 -26.43 -2.76 -11.73
N ILE A 285 -25.90 -1.65 -11.24
CA ILE A 285 -24.57 -1.20 -11.64
C ILE A 285 -23.58 -1.85 -10.68
N LYS A 286 -23.00 -2.98 -11.11
CA LYS A 286 -21.81 -3.55 -10.48
C LYS A 286 -20.65 -2.61 -10.77
N ILE A 287 -20.20 -1.86 -9.78
CA ILE A 287 -19.06 -0.95 -9.91
C ILE A 287 -17.80 -1.74 -9.54
N GLU A 288 -16.83 -1.80 -10.43
CA GLU A 288 -15.56 -2.46 -10.18
C GLU A 288 -14.71 -1.68 -9.16
N ARG A 289 -13.99 -2.40 -8.27
CA ARG A 289 -13.19 -1.78 -7.19
C ARG A 289 -12.04 -0.90 -7.71
N SER A 290 -11.45 -1.27 -8.83
CA SER A 290 -10.31 -0.56 -9.43
C SER A 290 -10.44 -0.52 -10.97
N PRO A 291 -11.18 0.45 -11.53
CA PRO A 291 -11.30 0.63 -12.97
C PRO A 291 -9.95 0.80 -13.65
N LEU A 292 -8.99 1.44 -12.95
CA LEU A 292 -7.64 1.58 -13.44
C LEU A 292 -6.94 0.22 -13.54
N LEU A 293 -6.94 -0.61 -12.50
CA LEU A 293 -6.30 -1.92 -12.53
C LEU A 293 -6.87 -2.79 -13.64
N ARG A 294 -8.19 -2.74 -13.86
CA ARG A 294 -8.84 -3.39 -15.01
C ARG A 294 -8.26 -2.91 -16.34
N LYS A 295 -8.22 -1.59 -16.52
CA LYS A 295 -7.71 -0.98 -17.76
C LYS A 295 -6.25 -1.36 -18.00
N LEU A 296 -5.43 -1.37 -16.96
CA LEU A 296 -4.02 -1.78 -17.02
C LEU A 296 -3.87 -3.26 -17.36
N PHE A 297 -4.67 -4.12 -16.71
CA PHE A 297 -4.67 -5.56 -16.96
C PHE A 297 -5.00 -5.89 -18.42
N PHE A 298 -6.11 -5.37 -18.96
CA PHE A 298 -6.51 -5.66 -20.34
C PHE A 298 -5.65 -4.95 -21.40
N LYS A 299 -4.86 -3.95 -21.01
CA LYS A 299 -3.84 -3.39 -21.90
C LYS A 299 -2.66 -4.34 -22.08
N GLU A 300 -2.26 -5.04 -21.02
CA GLU A 300 -1.15 -5.99 -21.03
C GLU A 300 -1.58 -7.39 -21.51
N TYR A 301 -2.78 -7.81 -21.15
CA TYR A 301 -3.39 -9.09 -21.50
C TYR A 301 -4.70 -8.86 -22.27
N PRO A 302 -4.65 -8.56 -23.59
CA PRO A 302 -5.82 -8.23 -24.39
C PRO A 302 -6.72 -9.44 -24.72
N GLU A 303 -6.31 -10.64 -24.32
CA GLU A 303 -7.06 -11.87 -24.57
C GLU A 303 -8.39 -11.90 -23.80
N THR A 304 -9.40 -12.54 -24.39
CA THR A 304 -10.75 -12.65 -23.82
C THR A 304 -11.08 -14.06 -23.31
N ILE A 305 -10.01 -14.83 -23.03
CA ILE A 305 -10.06 -16.20 -22.53
C ILE A 305 -10.12 -16.17 -21.00
N CYS A 306 -11.15 -16.80 -20.44
CA CYS A 306 -11.27 -16.96 -18.99
C CYS A 306 -10.15 -17.85 -18.45
N ASP A 307 -9.40 -17.40 -17.44
CA ASP A 307 -8.32 -18.20 -16.85
C ASP A 307 -8.83 -19.53 -16.28
N MET A 308 -10.05 -19.55 -15.75
CA MET A 308 -10.65 -20.73 -15.12
C MET A 308 -11.23 -21.73 -16.11
N CYS A 309 -12.20 -21.31 -16.92
CA CYS A 309 -12.91 -22.24 -17.81
C CYS A 309 -12.35 -22.29 -19.23
N VAL A 310 -11.30 -21.52 -19.53
CA VAL A 310 -10.66 -21.44 -20.85
C VAL A 310 -11.64 -21.02 -21.97
N CYS A 311 -12.84 -20.57 -21.61
CA CYS A 311 -13.83 -20.09 -22.55
C CYS A 311 -13.39 -18.75 -23.12
N ASP A 312 -13.28 -18.67 -24.44
CA ASP A 312 -13.15 -17.42 -25.18
C ASP A 312 -14.51 -16.71 -25.16
N THR A 313 -14.60 -15.66 -24.35
CA THR A 313 -15.86 -14.93 -24.13
C THR A 313 -16.29 -14.15 -25.37
N LYS A 314 -15.35 -13.68 -26.20
CA LYS A 314 -15.66 -12.97 -27.44
C LYS A 314 -16.22 -13.91 -28.50
N LYS A 315 -15.69 -15.14 -28.61
CA LYS A 315 -16.27 -16.17 -29.50
C LYS A 315 -17.65 -16.62 -29.03
N ARG A 316 -17.83 -16.80 -27.71
CA ARG A 316 -19.11 -17.25 -27.14
C ARG A 316 -20.19 -16.17 -27.18
N TYR A 317 -19.80 -14.91 -27.01
CA TYR A 317 -20.69 -13.74 -26.98
C TYR A 317 -20.17 -12.63 -27.91
N PRO A 318 -20.36 -12.76 -29.24
CA PRO A 318 -19.75 -11.86 -30.23
C PRO A 318 -20.19 -10.40 -30.16
N TRP A 319 -21.29 -10.10 -29.47
CA TRP A 319 -21.80 -8.75 -29.24
C TRP A 319 -21.17 -8.05 -28.02
N THR A 320 -20.20 -8.70 -27.35
CA THR A 320 -19.45 -8.11 -26.23
C THR A 320 -17.99 -7.90 -26.64
N ASP A 321 -17.45 -6.72 -26.36
CA ASP A 321 -16.04 -6.43 -26.64
C ASP A 321 -15.10 -7.21 -25.71
N ASN A 322 -15.44 -7.24 -24.41
CA ASN A 322 -14.75 -8.00 -23.38
C ASN A 322 -15.69 -8.24 -22.19
N LEU A 323 -16.01 -9.52 -21.92
CA LEU A 323 -16.88 -9.92 -20.82
C LEU A 323 -16.09 -10.37 -19.57
N LEU A 324 -14.76 -10.45 -19.64
CA LEU A 324 -13.95 -10.84 -18.49
C LEU A 324 -13.98 -9.76 -17.40
N GLU A 325 -13.92 -10.20 -16.16
CA GLU A 325 -13.79 -9.42 -14.93
C GLU A 325 -12.41 -9.71 -14.33
N VAL A 326 -11.74 -8.67 -13.82
CA VAL A 326 -10.43 -8.85 -13.16
C VAL A 326 -10.65 -9.35 -11.74
N HIS A 327 -10.17 -10.55 -11.46
CA HIS A 327 -10.22 -11.20 -10.17
C HIS A 327 -8.86 -11.14 -9.48
N HIS A 328 -8.85 -10.78 -8.19
CA HIS A 328 -7.64 -10.88 -7.37
C HIS A 328 -7.52 -12.31 -6.86
N VAL A 329 -6.42 -12.99 -7.22
CA VAL A 329 -6.13 -14.35 -6.74
C VAL A 329 -5.89 -14.35 -5.23
N LEU A 330 -5.36 -13.24 -4.72
CA LEU A 330 -5.20 -12.99 -3.29
C LEU A 330 -6.46 -12.34 -2.71
N PRO A 331 -6.74 -12.53 -1.41
CA PRO A 331 -7.79 -11.82 -0.70
C PRO A 331 -7.69 -10.32 -0.94
N LEU A 332 -8.82 -9.64 -0.98
CA LEU A 332 -8.87 -8.18 -1.18
C LEU A 332 -8.21 -7.38 -0.04
N SER A 333 -7.95 -8.02 1.10
CA SER A 333 -7.17 -7.52 2.24
C SER A 333 -5.65 -7.54 1.96
N SER A 334 -5.21 -8.34 0.99
CA SER A 334 -3.82 -8.48 0.59
C SER A 334 -3.44 -7.42 -0.43
N THR A 335 -2.27 -6.83 -0.21
CA THR A 335 -1.66 -5.88 -1.14
C THR A 335 -1.20 -6.58 -2.41
N LEU A 336 -1.32 -5.90 -3.55
CA LEU A 336 -0.61 -6.31 -4.77
C LEU A 336 0.90 -6.26 -4.50
N LEU A 337 1.65 -7.18 -5.10
CA LEU A 337 3.10 -7.20 -4.92
C LEU A 337 3.72 -5.92 -5.46
N ILE A 338 4.53 -5.25 -4.64
CA ILE A 338 5.37 -4.14 -5.09
C ILE A 338 6.75 -4.64 -5.49
N THR A 339 7.15 -4.33 -6.71
CA THR A 339 8.46 -4.65 -7.28
C THR A 339 9.20 -3.35 -7.64
N GLY A 340 10.50 -3.44 -7.96
CA GLY A 340 11.22 -2.28 -8.49
C GLY A 340 10.60 -1.69 -9.77
N SER A 341 9.86 -2.50 -10.53
CA SER A 341 9.09 -2.10 -11.73
C SER A 341 7.68 -1.57 -11.42
N GLY A 342 7.15 -1.79 -10.22
CA GLY A 342 5.82 -1.31 -9.81
C GLY A 342 4.89 -2.35 -9.22
N THR A 343 3.61 -2.01 -9.23
CA THR A 343 2.50 -2.89 -8.84
C THR A 343 2.41 -4.07 -9.80
N SER A 344 2.59 -5.29 -9.30
CA SER A 344 2.56 -6.49 -10.11
C SER A 344 1.14 -6.89 -10.50
N LEU A 345 0.92 -7.19 -11.77
CA LEU A 345 -0.33 -7.78 -12.28
C LEU A 345 -0.38 -9.31 -12.10
N SER A 346 0.69 -9.94 -11.58
CA SER A 346 0.76 -11.40 -11.38
C SER A 346 -0.18 -11.96 -10.30
N ASP A 347 -0.89 -11.07 -9.59
CA ASP A 347 -1.87 -11.40 -8.56
C ASP A 347 -3.31 -11.23 -9.01
N VAL A 348 -3.51 -10.89 -10.28
CA VAL A 348 -4.82 -10.74 -10.89
C VAL A 348 -4.95 -11.59 -12.14
N VAL A 349 -6.18 -12.02 -12.42
CA VAL A 349 -6.53 -12.90 -13.54
C VAL A 349 -7.86 -12.46 -14.16
N GLY A 350 -8.04 -12.71 -15.45
CA GLY A 350 -9.30 -12.43 -16.15
C GLY A 350 -10.26 -13.61 -16.06
N LEU A 351 -11.43 -13.42 -15.45
CA LEU A 351 -12.46 -14.46 -15.28
C LEU A 351 -13.77 -14.05 -15.94
N CYS A 352 -14.50 -14.99 -16.54
CA CYS A 352 -15.88 -14.71 -16.96
C CYS A 352 -16.78 -14.53 -15.72
N PRO A 353 -17.94 -13.86 -15.83
CA PRO A 353 -18.80 -13.56 -14.68
C PRO A 353 -19.23 -14.80 -13.88
N ASN A 354 -19.43 -15.94 -14.56
CA ASN A 354 -19.78 -17.21 -13.92
C ASN A 354 -18.60 -17.75 -13.09
N CYS A 355 -17.41 -17.83 -13.67
CA CYS A 355 -16.22 -18.30 -12.96
C CYS A 355 -15.84 -17.37 -11.80
N HIS A 356 -15.99 -16.05 -11.99
CA HIS A 356 -15.71 -15.09 -10.94
C HIS A 356 -16.66 -15.27 -9.73
N LYS A 357 -17.97 -15.40 -9.96
CA LYS A 357 -18.91 -15.71 -8.87
C LYS A 357 -18.66 -17.08 -8.25
N SER A 358 -18.31 -18.07 -9.06
CA SER A 358 -18.04 -19.44 -8.62
C SER A 358 -16.82 -19.53 -7.70
N VAL A 359 -15.71 -18.86 -8.03
CA VAL A 359 -14.50 -18.91 -7.20
C VAL A 359 -14.70 -18.27 -5.83
N HIS A 360 -15.41 -17.13 -5.76
CA HIS A 360 -15.75 -16.53 -4.46
C HIS A 360 -16.62 -17.45 -3.60
N THR A 361 -17.53 -18.19 -4.24
CA THR A 361 -18.34 -19.20 -3.54
C THR A 361 -17.46 -20.35 -3.04
N TYR A 362 -16.51 -20.80 -3.85
CA TYR A 362 -15.54 -21.83 -3.47
C TYR A 362 -14.69 -21.38 -2.27
N TYR A 363 -14.16 -20.15 -2.29
CA TYR A 363 -13.41 -19.57 -1.18
C TYR A 363 -14.23 -19.51 0.11
N LYS A 364 -15.46 -18.99 0.06
CA LYS A 364 -16.36 -18.95 1.21
C LYS A 364 -16.58 -20.35 1.82
N ASN A 365 -16.81 -21.36 0.97
CA ASN A 365 -17.02 -22.73 1.43
C ASN A 365 -15.74 -23.33 2.02
N TRP A 366 -14.59 -23.05 1.43
CA TRP A 366 -13.28 -23.52 1.91
C TRP A 366 -12.95 -22.89 3.28
N LEU A 367 -13.04 -21.56 3.40
CA LEU A 367 -12.79 -20.82 4.65
C LEU A 367 -13.69 -21.33 5.78
N ASN A 368 -14.99 -21.49 5.52
CA ASN A 368 -15.95 -22.03 6.48
C ASN A 368 -15.63 -23.48 6.89
N LYS A 369 -15.25 -24.33 5.93
CA LYS A 369 -14.89 -25.74 6.19
C LYS A 369 -13.69 -25.85 7.13
N TYR A 370 -12.68 -25.00 6.93
CA TYR A 370 -11.46 -25.00 7.74
C TYR A 370 -11.51 -24.07 8.94
N LYS A 371 -12.61 -23.33 9.13
CA LYS A 371 -12.83 -22.36 10.22
C LYS A 371 -11.69 -21.35 10.32
N VAL A 372 -11.26 -20.85 9.17
CA VAL A 372 -10.26 -19.78 9.06
C VAL A 372 -10.91 -18.56 8.44
N ASP A 373 -10.58 -17.37 8.95
CA ASP A 373 -11.18 -16.13 8.48
C ASP A 373 -10.58 -15.65 7.15
N ASP A 374 -9.34 -16.04 6.85
CA ASP A 374 -8.61 -15.68 5.62
C ASP A 374 -7.51 -16.72 5.32
N PHE A 375 -6.90 -16.64 4.13
CA PHE A 375 -5.72 -17.45 3.79
C PHE A 375 -4.50 -17.03 4.61
N LYS A 376 -3.68 -18.01 5.00
CA LYS A 376 -2.47 -17.82 5.81
C LYS A 376 -1.42 -16.96 5.11
N ASN A 377 -1.23 -17.21 3.83
CA ASN A 377 -0.24 -16.53 3.01
C ASN A 377 -0.59 -16.63 1.52
N ARG A 378 0.21 -15.94 0.71
CA ARG A 378 0.07 -15.87 -0.74
C ARG A 378 0.18 -17.22 -1.45
N THR A 379 1.02 -18.12 -0.94
CA THR A 379 1.18 -19.46 -1.52
C THR A 379 -0.11 -20.26 -1.34
N GLU A 380 -0.67 -20.27 -0.13
CA GLU A 380 -1.94 -20.96 0.15
C GLU A 380 -3.06 -20.40 -0.74
N ALA A 381 -3.21 -19.08 -0.84
CA ALA A 381 -4.22 -18.47 -1.71
C ALA A 381 -4.09 -18.90 -3.18
N LYS A 382 -2.87 -18.93 -3.73
CA LYS A 382 -2.62 -19.39 -5.10
C LYS A 382 -2.90 -20.88 -5.27
N GLU A 383 -2.54 -21.71 -4.30
CA GLU A 383 -2.84 -23.15 -4.31
C GLU A 383 -4.35 -23.40 -4.27
N ILE A 384 -5.09 -22.71 -3.41
CA ILE A 384 -6.56 -22.82 -3.32
C ILE A 384 -7.22 -22.35 -4.61
N TYR A 385 -6.73 -21.28 -5.24
CA TYR A 385 -7.19 -20.85 -6.57
C TYR A 385 -6.97 -21.95 -7.63
N GLN A 386 -5.78 -22.57 -7.67
CA GLN A 386 -5.50 -23.65 -8.62
C GLN A 386 -6.35 -24.90 -8.35
N LEU A 387 -6.62 -25.23 -7.09
CA LEU A 387 -7.54 -26.30 -6.73
C LEU A 387 -8.97 -26.00 -7.20
N ALA A 388 -9.45 -24.77 -7.02
CA ALA A 388 -10.75 -24.34 -7.51
C ALA A 388 -10.82 -24.48 -9.05
N LYS A 389 -9.81 -23.97 -9.75
CA LYS A 389 -9.68 -24.05 -11.20
C LYS A 389 -9.66 -25.51 -11.70
N GLY A 390 -8.86 -26.37 -11.08
CA GLY A 390 -8.77 -27.80 -11.43
C GLY A 390 -10.04 -28.60 -11.11
N SER A 391 -10.94 -28.06 -10.27
CA SER A 391 -12.22 -28.69 -9.94
C SER A 391 -13.36 -28.30 -10.88
N ILE A 392 -13.13 -27.38 -11.82
CA ILE A 392 -14.15 -26.97 -12.79
C ILE A 392 -14.32 -28.08 -13.82
N ILE A 393 -15.56 -28.54 -13.98
CA ILE A 393 -15.96 -29.46 -15.04
C ILE A 393 -16.34 -28.60 -16.25
N LEU A 394 -15.59 -28.78 -17.36
CA LEU A 394 -15.72 -27.98 -18.59
C LEU A 394 -16.73 -28.56 -19.58
#